data_AF-M4UA08-F1
#
_entry.id   AF-M4UA08-F1
#
_cell.length_a   1.000
_cell.length_b   1.000
_cell.length_c   1.000
_cell.angle_alpha   90.00
_cell.angle_beta   90.00
_cell.angle_gamma   90.00
#
_symmetry.space_group_name_H-M   'P 1'
#
loop_
_entity.id
_entity.type
_entity.pdbx_description
1 polymer ?
#
loop_
_entity_poly.entity_id
_entity_poly.type
_entity_poly.pdbx_seq_one_letter_code
_entity_poly.pdbx_strand_id
1 'polypeptide(L)'
;MLNIQTQLLALFKLQTKLHQILDDENYELFQQQQVFFSDQVNALLYNNPEPILVGVIDDLKRLEDAIATLQSRSKKVHQQLKDKSLLQKRNKSKIQAYK
;
A
#
# COMPACT_ATOMS: atom_id res chain seq x y z
N MET A 1 18.97 -12.76 15.07
CA MET A 1 18.04 -12.87 13.93
C MET A 1 16.62 -12.91 14.48
N LEU A 2 15.74 -11.99 14.07
CA LEU A 2 14.30 -12.09 14.40
C LEU A 2 13.71 -13.30 13.65
N ASN A 3 12.85 -14.07 14.32
CA ASN A 3 12.13 -15.19 13.71
C ASN A 3 11.34 -14.70 12.48
N ILE A 4 11.44 -15.41 11.35
CA ILE A 4 10.74 -15.07 10.10
C ILE A 4 9.23 -14.95 10.28
N GLN A 5 8.62 -15.74 11.16
CA GLN A 5 7.19 -15.62 11.46
C GLN A 5 6.85 -14.27 12.11
N THR A 6 7.71 -13.78 13.00
CA THR A 6 7.55 -12.46 13.61
C THR A 6 7.69 -11.35 12.56
N GLN A 7 8.62 -11.51 11.61
CA GLN A 7 8.80 -10.56 10.50
C GLN A 7 7.55 -10.53 9.59
N LEU A 8 7.01 -11.70 9.23
CA LEU A 8 5.77 -11.82 8.45
C LEU A 8 4.58 -11.19 9.17
N LEU A 9 4.40 -11.47 10.47
CA LEU A 9 3.34 -10.85 11.26
C LEU A 9 3.46 -9.32 11.30
N ALA A 10 4.68 -8.79 11.38
CA ALA A 10 4.92 -7.36 11.31
C ALA A 10 4.53 -6.78 9.94
N LEU A 11 4.85 -7.49 8.84
CA LEU A 11 4.45 -7.10 7.49
C LEU A 11 2.93 -7.09 7.33
N PHE A 12 2.21 -8.11 7.79
CA PHE A 12 0.74 -8.11 7.73
C PHE A 12 0.12 -6.95 8.54
N LYS A 13 0.68 -6.63 9.70
CA LYS A 13 0.24 -5.45 10.49
C LYS A 13 0.50 -4.13 9.75
N LEU A 14 1.67 -3.98 9.12
CA LEU A 14 1.99 -2.80 8.31
C LEU A 14 1.06 -2.68 7.11
N GLN A 15 0.75 -3.80 6.44
CA GLN A 15 -0.20 -3.84 5.34
C GLN A 15 -1.61 -3.41 5.77
N THR A 16 -2.08 -3.87 6.94
CA THR A 16 -3.36 -3.44 7.52
C THR A 16 -3.35 -1.94 7.83
N LYS A 17 -2.24 -1.44 8.39
CA LYS A 17 -2.07 -0.01 8.67
C LYS A 17 -2.10 0.83 7.40
N LEU A 18 -1.49 0.36 6.30
CA LEU A 18 -1.54 1.04 5.01
C LEU A 18 -2.98 1.14 4.47
N HIS A 19 -3.79 0.11 4.67
CA HIS A 19 -5.23 0.18 4.36
C HIS A 19 -5.94 1.26 5.17
N GLN A 20 -5.66 1.35 6.48
CA GLN A 20 -6.24 2.38 7.34
C GLN A 20 -5.82 3.79 6.91
N ILE A 21 -4.54 4.00 6.61
CA ILE A 21 -4.04 5.32 6.19
C ILE A 21 -4.70 5.77 4.88
N LEU A 22 -4.97 4.84 3.95
CA LEU A 22 -5.77 5.15 2.74
C LEU A 22 -7.21 5.54 3.08
N ASP A 23 -7.82 4.90 4.07
CA ASP A 23 -9.19 5.21 4.50
C ASP A 23 -9.29 6.55 5.22
N ASP A 24 -8.25 6.92 5.96
CA ASP A 24 -8.11 8.22 6.59
C ASP A 24 -7.73 9.33 5.59
N GLU A 25 -7.63 9.01 4.30
CA GLU A 25 -7.21 9.89 3.20
C GLU A 25 -5.85 10.58 3.43
N ASN A 26 -4.98 10.00 4.27
CA ASN A 26 -3.67 10.56 4.59
C ASN A 26 -2.60 10.09 3.59
N TYR A 27 -2.67 10.63 2.38
CA TYR A 27 -1.89 10.15 1.23
C TYR A 27 -0.38 10.38 1.36
N GLU A 28 0.05 11.42 2.06
CA GLU A 28 1.48 11.68 2.27
C GLU A 28 2.09 10.62 3.21
N LEU A 29 1.42 10.36 4.33
CA LEU A 29 1.84 9.29 5.24
C LEU A 29 1.77 7.93 4.55
N PHE A 30 0.77 7.70 3.70
CA PHE A 30 0.66 6.47 2.92
C PHE A 30 1.90 6.22 2.07
N GLN A 31 2.38 7.23 1.34
CA GLN A 31 3.57 7.10 0.50
C GLN A 31 4.82 6.76 1.33
N GLN A 32 5.03 7.45 2.45
CA GLN A 32 6.17 7.19 3.34
C GLN A 32 6.13 5.76 3.90
N GLN A 33 4.96 5.33 4.39
CA GLN A 33 4.78 3.99 4.95
C GLN A 33 4.84 2.90 3.88
N GLN A 34 4.45 3.20 2.63
CA GLN A 34 4.55 2.26 1.51
C GLN A 34 6.01 1.97 1.16
N VAL A 35 6.87 2.99 1.12
CA VAL A 35 8.31 2.82 0.90
C VAL A 35 8.90 1.96 2.01
N PHE A 36 8.62 2.32 3.27
CA PHE A 36 9.09 1.53 4.42
C PHE A 36 8.63 0.07 4.35
N PHE A 37 7.36 -0.18 4.04
CA PHE A 37 6.85 -1.54 3.89
C PHE A 37 7.57 -2.31 2.77
N SER A 38 7.83 -1.68 1.63
CA SER A 38 8.62 -2.28 0.55
C SER A 38 10.03 -2.66 1.00
N ASP A 39 10.69 -1.80 1.78
CA ASP A 39 12.01 -2.08 2.33
C ASP A 39 11.98 -3.26 3.31
N GLN A 40 10.92 -3.37 4.13
CA GLN A 40 10.75 -4.50 5.05
C GLN A 40 10.51 -5.82 4.30
N VAL A 41 9.73 -5.82 3.22
CA VAL A 41 9.53 -7.00 2.36
C VAL A 41 10.85 -7.43 1.74
N ASN A 42 11.58 -6.48 1.16
CA ASN A 42 12.90 -6.75 0.58
C ASN A 42 13.86 -7.32 1.64
N ALA A 43 13.92 -6.69 2.83
CA ALA A 43 14.77 -7.15 3.92
C ALA A 43 14.40 -8.58 4.38
N LEU A 44 13.12 -8.94 4.41
CA LEU A 44 12.69 -10.30 4.72
C LEU A 44 13.23 -11.30 3.69
N LEU A 45 13.12 -10.98 2.39
CA LEU A 45 13.58 -11.88 1.33
C LEU A 45 15.11 -11.98 1.26
N TYR A 46 15.84 -10.88 1.47
CA TYR A 46 17.31 -10.89 1.41
C TYR A 46 17.97 -11.52 2.64
N ASN A 47 17.40 -11.33 3.83
CA ASN A 47 18.02 -11.79 5.08
C ASN A 47 17.72 -13.24 5.42
N ASN A 48 16.74 -13.87 4.77
CA ASN A 48 16.35 -15.25 5.04
C ASN A 48 16.76 -16.15 3.86
N PRO A 49 17.50 -17.24 4.10
CA PRO A 49 17.90 -18.17 3.06
C PRO A 49 16.70 -18.97 2.53
N GLU A 50 16.81 -19.47 1.31
CA GLU A 50 15.74 -20.18 0.60
C GLU A 50 15.06 -21.30 1.41
N PRO A 51 15.77 -22.19 2.14
CA PRO A 51 15.09 -23.24 2.93
C PRO A 51 14.15 -22.68 4.00
N ILE A 52 14.48 -21.52 4.57
CA ILE A 52 13.64 -20.84 5.56
C ILE A 52 12.42 -20.21 4.86
N LEU A 53 12.62 -19.60 3.69
CA LEU A 53 11.53 -19.02 2.89
C LEU A 53 10.54 -20.09 2.42
N VAL A 54 11.03 -21.25 1.96
CA VAL A 54 10.21 -22.40 1.56
C VAL A 54 9.35 -22.89 2.74
N GLY A 55 9.90 -22.87 3.96
CA GLY A 55 9.17 -23.24 5.17
C GLY A 55 7.98 -22.33 5.52
N VAL A 56 7.89 -21.13 4.91
CA VAL A 56 6.78 -20.18 5.11
C VAL A 56 6.13 -19.76 3.79
N ILE A 57 6.25 -20.59 2.75
CA ILE A 57 5.82 -20.24 1.39
C ILE A 57 4.34 -19.84 1.29
N ASP A 58 3.47 -20.47 2.09
CA ASP A 58 2.04 -20.16 2.08
C ASP A 58 1.76 -18.78 2.69
N ASP A 59 2.50 -18.38 3.73
CA ASP A 59 2.41 -17.02 4.26
C ASP A 59 2.99 -15.98 3.30
N LEU A 60 4.03 -16.33 2.54
CA LEU A 60 4.57 -15.46 1.48
C LEU A 60 3.55 -15.25 0.35
N LYS A 61 2.84 -16.29 -0.08
CA LYS A 61 1.74 -16.16 -1.05
C LYS A 61 0.61 -15.29 -0.52
N ARG A 62 0.21 -15.48 0.74
CA ARG A 62 -0.80 -14.62 1.39
C ARG A 62 -0.36 -13.17 1.46
N LEU A 63 0.94 -12.92 1.70
CA LEU A 63 1.51 -11.58 1.68
C LEU A 63 1.44 -10.98 0.27
N GLU A 64 1.77 -11.74 -0.77
CA GLU A 64 1.65 -11.31 -2.16
C GLU A 64 0.21 -10.90 -2.51
N ASP A 65 -0.78 -11.72 -2.16
CA ASP A 65 -2.20 -11.43 -2.37
C ASP A 65 -2.65 -10.15 -1.61
N ALA A 66 -2.16 -9.98 -0.39
CA ALA A 66 -2.44 -8.80 0.43
C ALA A 66 -1.85 -7.53 -0.19
N ILE A 67 -0.64 -7.62 -0.77
CA ILE A 67 0.00 -6.54 -1.51
C ILE A 67 -0.79 -6.20 -2.78
N ALA A 68 -1.19 -7.21 -3.56
CA ALA A 68 -1.99 -7.02 -4.77
C ALA A 68 -3.32 -6.31 -4.45
N THR A 69 -3.96 -6.69 -3.36
CA THR A 69 -5.19 -6.06 -2.86
C THR A 69 -4.97 -4.59 -2.50
N LEU A 70 -3.91 -4.29 -1.75
CA LEU A 70 -3.56 -2.91 -1.38
C LEU A 70 -3.27 -2.05 -2.61
N GLN A 71 -2.51 -2.58 -3.59
CA GLN A 71 -2.22 -1.90 -4.84
C GLN A 71 -3.49 -1.61 -5.66
N SER A 72 -4.39 -2.59 -5.76
CA SER A 72 -5.69 -2.42 -6.43
C SER A 72 -6.50 -1.29 -5.80
N ARG A 73 -6.55 -1.26 -4.46
CA ARG A 73 -7.24 -0.20 -3.71
C ARG A 73 -6.61 1.17 -3.94
N SER A 74 -5.29 1.28 -3.81
CA SER A 74 -4.54 2.52 -4.03
C SER A 74 -4.79 3.08 -5.44
N LYS A 75 -4.79 2.23 -6.47
CA LYS A 75 -5.11 2.62 -7.85
C LYS A 75 -6.54 3.18 -7.98
N LYS A 76 -7.53 2.56 -7.34
CA LYS A 76 -8.92 3.05 -7.33
C LYS A 76 -9.02 4.43 -6.69
N VAL A 77 -8.39 4.62 -5.53
CA VAL A 77 -8.37 5.92 -4.83
C VAL A 77 -7.71 6.99 -5.70
N HIS A 78 -6.57 6.68 -6.32
CA HIS A 78 -5.90 7.60 -7.24
C HIS A 78 -6.81 8.04 -8.39
N GLN A 79 -7.52 7.09 -9.01
CA GLN A 79 -8.47 7.38 -10.08
C GLN A 79 -9.62 8.28 -9.60
N GLN A 80 -10.18 8.02 -8.41
CA GLN A 80 -11.22 8.86 -7.82
C GLN A 80 -10.75 10.29 -7.56
N LEU A 81 -9.52 10.47 -7.06
CA LEU A 81 -8.93 11.80 -6.84
C LEU A 81 -8.74 12.55 -8.16
N LYS A 82 -8.30 11.85 -9.22
CA LYS A 82 -8.19 12.41 -10.57
C LYS A 82 -9.54 12.89 -11.09
N ASP A 83 -10.58 12.10 -10.94
CA ASP A 83 -11.93 12.43 -11.39
C ASP A 83 -12.52 13.62 -10.61
N LYS A 84 -12.34 13.64 -9.28
CA LYS A 84 -12.70 14.80 -8.42
C LYS A 84 -11.97 16.07 -8.88
N SER A 85 -10.68 15.99 -9.17
CA SER A 85 -9.89 17.13 -9.66
C SER A 85 -10.40 17.67 -11.01
N LEU A 86 -10.74 16.78 -11.95
CA LEU A 86 -11.30 17.16 -13.24
C LEU A 86 -12.66 17.86 -13.09
N LEU A 87 -13.52 17.37 -12.20
CA LEU A 87 -14.82 18.01 -11.90
C LEU A 87 -14.63 19.41 -11.32
N GLN A 88 -13.71 19.59 -10.39
CA GLN A 88 -13.39 20.91 -9.82
C GLN A 88 -12.90 21.90 -10.87
N LYS A 89 -12.01 21.46 -11.79
CA LYS A 89 -11.55 22.30 -12.91
C LYS A 89 -12.70 22.74 -13.81
N ARG A 90 -13.60 21.82 -14.18
CA ARG A 90 -14.80 22.13 -14.99
C ARG A 90 -15.73 23.12 -14.30
N ASN A 91 -15.97 22.96 -13.01
CA ASN A 91 -16.81 23.88 -12.22
C ASN A 91 -16.19 25.28 -12.14
N LYS A 92 -14.86 25.38 -11.97
CA LYS A 92 -14.15 26.67 -12.00
C LYS A 92 -14.32 27.38 -13.35
N SER A 93 -14.16 26.66 -14.46
CA SER A 93 -14.35 27.22 -15.81
C SER A 93 -15.78 27.73 -16.02
N LYS A 94 -16.79 27.01 -15.53
CA LYS A 94 -18.19 27.47 -15.58
C LYS A 94 -18.36 28.79 -14.82
N ILE A 95 -17.90 28.87 -13.57
CA ILE A 95 -18.03 30.09 -12.75
C ILE A 95 -17.35 31.29 -13.41
N GLN A 96 -16.20 31.09 -14.07
CA GLN A 96 -15.51 32.15 -14.80
C GLN A 96 -16.23 32.58 -16.09
N ALA A 97 -16.95 31.69 -16.75
CA ALA A 97 -17.74 32.01 -17.95
C ALA A 97 -19.05 32.78 -17.65
N TYR A 98 -19.50 32.78 -16.39
CA TYR A 98 -20.66 33.55 -15.93
C TYR A 98 -20.30 34.91 -15.27
N LYS A 99 -19.01 35.28 -15.29
CA LYS A 99 -18.52 36.62 -14.89
C LYS A 99 -18.19 37.44 -16.13
#